data_AF-A0AAU6UKW0-F1
#
_entry.id   AF-A0AAU6UKW0-F1
#
_cell.length_a   1.000
_cell.length_b   1.000
_cell.length_c   1.000
_cell.angle_alpha   90.00
_cell.angle_beta   90.00
_cell.angle_gamma   90.00
#
_symmetry.space_group_name_H-M   'P 1'
#
loop_
_entity.id
_entity.type
_entity.pdbx_description
1 polymer ?
#
loop_
_entity_poly.entity_id
_entity_poly.type
_entity_poly.pdbx_seq_one_letter_code
_entity_poly.pdbx_strand_id
1 'polypeptide(L)'
;MEFLTHECSYLPEDVISIFCSDEVKEDGQLIWQMLISHKANEDDLENNHLLENVGDLIWQTSVQIQYCPYCGDKLERELTQQKQPYYYHFDAC
;
A
#
# COMPACT_ATOMS: atom_id res chain seq x y z
N MET A 1 5.71 7.16 9.63
CA MET A 1 6.27 6.52 8.42
C MET A 1 5.49 7.08 7.25
N GLU A 2 6.15 7.79 6.33
CA GLU A 2 5.50 8.31 5.12
C GLU A 2 5.70 7.27 4.01
N PHE A 3 4.63 6.58 3.62
CA PHE A 3 4.63 5.72 2.43
C PHE A 3 4.42 6.61 1.20
N LEU A 4 5.20 6.40 0.15
CA LEU A 4 4.94 7.08 -1.12
C LEU A 4 3.80 6.35 -1.83
N THR A 5 2.70 7.04 -2.06
CA THR A 5 1.55 6.52 -2.80
C THR A 5 1.66 6.94 -4.27
N HIS A 6 1.25 6.07 -5.17
CA HIS A 6 1.08 6.43 -6.58
C HIS A 6 -0.33 6.98 -6.80
N GLU A 7 -0.40 8.25 -7.15
CA GLU A 7 -1.63 8.93 -7.52
C GLU A 7 -1.98 8.65 -8.99
N CYS A 8 -3.14 8.06 -9.25
CA CYS A 8 -3.60 7.75 -10.60
C CYS A 8 -5.11 7.94 -10.72
N SER A 9 -5.54 8.74 -11.71
CA SER A 9 -6.96 9.08 -11.94
C SER A 9 -7.82 7.92 -12.43
N TYR A 10 -7.20 6.80 -12.81
CA TYR A 10 -7.89 5.61 -13.30
C TYR A 10 -8.00 4.52 -12.21
N LEU A 11 -7.48 4.76 -11.00
CA LEU A 11 -7.62 3.82 -9.90
C LEU A 11 -9.08 3.78 -9.43
N PRO A 12 -9.66 2.58 -9.25
CA PRO A 12 -10.96 2.46 -8.57
C PRO A 12 -10.78 2.85 -7.10
N GLU A 13 -11.48 3.90 -6.70
CA GLU A 13 -11.51 4.39 -5.31
C GLU A 13 -11.90 3.26 -4.35
N ASP A 14 -11.30 3.26 -3.17
CA ASP A 14 -11.58 2.34 -2.06
C ASP A 14 -11.33 0.84 -2.28
N VAL A 15 -10.96 0.41 -3.49
CA VAL A 15 -10.67 -0.99 -3.83
C VAL A 15 -9.17 -1.23 -4.03
N ILE A 16 -8.48 -0.27 -4.65
CA ILE A 16 -7.06 -0.41 -5.00
C ILE A 16 -6.26 0.74 -4.41
N SER A 17 -5.13 0.41 -3.79
CA SER A 17 -4.09 1.39 -3.46
C SER A 17 -2.74 0.90 -3.95
N ILE A 18 -1.90 1.81 -4.44
CA ILE A 18 -0.55 1.49 -4.90
C ILE A 18 0.44 2.32 -4.09
N PHE A 19 1.36 1.64 -3.41
CA PHE A 19 2.34 2.29 -2.55
C PHE A 19 3.73 1.67 -2.67
N CYS A 20 4.74 2.49 -2.41
CA CYS A 20 6.12 2.09 -2.34
C CYS A 20 6.44 1.68 -0.90
N SER A 21 6.91 0.45 -0.72
CA SER A 21 7.44 -0.01 0.56
C SER A 21 8.85 0.56 0.82
N ASP A 22 9.31 0.46 2.06
CA ASP A 22 10.70 0.75 2.45
C ASP A 22 11.66 -0.43 2.13
N GLU A 23 11.13 -1.53 1.58
CA GLU A 23 11.92 -2.69 1.19
C GLU A 23 12.62 -2.46 -0.15
N VAL A 24 13.89 -2.88 -0.21
CA VAL A 24 14.78 -2.70 -1.35
C VAL A 24 15.08 -4.06 -1.96
N LYS A 25 14.94 -4.17 -3.27
CA LYS A 25 15.35 -5.35 -4.04
C LYS A 25 16.87 -5.46 -4.09
N GLU A 26 17.37 -6.62 -4.52
CA GLU A 26 18.81 -6.86 -4.71
C GLU A 26 19.45 -5.88 -5.72
N ASP A 27 18.67 -5.35 -6.67
CA ASP A 27 19.12 -4.38 -7.67
C ASP A 27 19.12 -2.92 -7.17
N GLY A 28 18.79 -2.68 -5.90
CA GLY A 28 18.76 -1.35 -5.29
C GLY A 28 17.48 -0.55 -5.53
N GLN A 29 16.49 -1.10 -6.24
CA GLN A 29 15.19 -0.45 -6.43
C GLN A 29 14.22 -0.75 -5.28
N LEU A 30 13.36 0.21 -4.95
CA LEU A 30 12.30 -0.01 -3.98
C LEU A 30 11.18 -0.88 -4.54
N ILE A 31 10.49 -1.60 -3.66
CA ILE A 31 9.38 -2.49 -4.02
C ILE A 31 8.07 -1.70 -4.00
N TRP A 32 7.41 -1.64 -5.16
CA TRP A 32 6.04 -1.16 -5.29
C TRP A 32 5.04 -2.30 -5.09
N GLN A 33 4.01 -2.02 -4.30
CA GLN A 33 2.95 -2.95 -3.96
C GLN A 33 1.61 -2.36 -4.36
N MET A 34 0.78 -3.19 -4.98
CA MET A 34 -0.64 -2.91 -5.17
C MET A 34 -1.42 -3.70 -4.13
N LEU A 35 -2.21 -2.99 -3.35
CA LEU A 35 -3.19 -3.52 -2.43
C LEU A 35 -4.52 -3.66 -3.16
N ILE A 36 -5.13 -4.83 -3.02
CA ILE A 36 -6.50 -5.09 -3.48
C ILE A 36 -7.30 -5.41 -2.23
N SER A 37 -8.34 -4.63 -1.99
CA SER A 37 -9.18 -4.73 -0.79
C SER A 37 -10.63 -4.98 -1.20
N HIS A 38 -11.30 -5.83 -0.44
CA HIS A 38 -12.74 -5.98 -0.49
C HIS A 38 -13.33 -5.54 0.84
N LYS A 39 -14.17 -4.50 0.78
CA LYS A 39 -14.89 -3.96 1.93
C LYS A 39 -16.35 -4.39 1.84
N ALA A 40 -16.94 -4.66 3.00
CA ALA A 40 -18.31 -5.12 3.12
C ALA A 40 -19.31 -4.10 2.56
N ASN A 41 -20.25 -4.58 1.76
CA ASN A 41 -21.44 -3.85 1.34
C ASN A 41 -22.68 -4.34 2.12
N GLU A 42 -23.86 -3.80 1.79
CA GLU A 42 -25.12 -4.18 2.45
C GLU A 42 -25.45 -5.67 2.28
N ASP A 43 -25.25 -6.22 1.07
CA ASP A 43 -25.49 -7.64 0.78
C ASP A 43 -24.56 -8.55 1.61
N ASP A 44 -23.30 -8.15 1.82
CA ASP A 44 -22.36 -8.91 2.65
C ASP A 44 -22.82 -8.98 4.11
N LEU A 45 -23.38 -7.90 4.66
CA LEU A 45 -23.90 -7.85 6.03
C LEU A 45 -25.13 -8.75 6.22
N GLU A 46 -26.01 -8.80 5.21
CA GLU A 46 -27.18 -9.69 5.24
C GLU A 46 -26.78 -11.17 5.28
N ASN A 47 -25.70 -11.52 4.58
CA ASN A 47 -25.24 -12.91 4.43
C ASN A 47 -24.19 -13.35 5.44
N ASN A 48 -23.54 -12.42 6.16
CA ASN A 48 -22.48 -12.71 7.11
C ASN A 48 -22.64 -11.93 8.43
N HIS A 49 -23.18 -12.61 9.43
CA HIS A 49 -23.44 -12.05 10.76
C HIS A 49 -22.17 -11.70 11.58
N LEU A 50 -20.96 -11.96 11.07
CA LEU A 50 -19.71 -11.52 11.69
C LEU A 50 -19.31 -10.10 11.26
N LEU A 51 -19.92 -9.57 10.19
CA LEU A 51 -19.70 -8.21 9.74
C LEU A 51 -20.67 -7.28 10.47
N GLU A 52 -20.15 -6.15 10.95
CA GLU A 52 -20.95 -5.21 11.76
C GLU A 52 -21.35 -3.98 10.93
N ASN A 53 -20.48 -3.51 10.03
CA ASN A 53 -20.66 -2.26 9.31
C ASN A 53 -20.32 -2.36 7.82
N VAL A 54 -21.04 -1.58 7.01
CA VAL A 54 -20.63 -1.29 5.63
C VAL A 54 -19.27 -0.58 5.66
N GLY A 55 -18.34 -1.07 4.86
CA GLY A 55 -16.96 -0.61 4.83
C GLY A 55 -15.98 -1.49 5.63
N ASP A 56 -16.46 -2.45 6.42
CA ASP A 56 -15.60 -3.39 7.14
C ASP A 56 -14.71 -4.17 6.16
N LEU A 57 -13.42 -4.31 6.47
CA LEU A 57 -12.49 -5.04 5.61
C LEU A 57 -12.79 -6.54 5.68
N ILE A 58 -13.26 -7.13 4.57
CA ILE A 58 -13.50 -8.57 4.47
C ILE A 58 -12.19 -9.29 4.20
N TRP A 59 -11.45 -8.84 3.18
CA TRP A 59 -10.14 -9.38 2.86
C TRP A 59 -9.28 -8.35 2.15
N GLN A 60 -7.98 -8.60 2.18
CA GLN A 60 -6.98 -7.79 1.49
C GLN A 60 -5.84 -8.66 1.01
N THR A 61 -5.35 -8.39 -0.20
CA THR A 61 -4.13 -9.02 -0.72
C THR A 61 -3.20 -7.97 -1.29
N SER A 62 -1.89 -8.25 -1.23
CA SER A 62 -0.87 -7.39 -1.82
C SER A 62 -0.13 -8.15 -2.92
N VAL A 63 0.17 -7.44 -4.00
CA VAL A 63 0.97 -7.97 -5.11
C VAL A 63 2.06 -6.97 -5.47
N GLN A 64 3.26 -7.47 -5.71
CA GLN A 64 4.36 -6.66 -6.17
C GLN A 64 4.18 -6.32 -7.66
N ILE A 65 4.31 -5.04 -8.01
CA ILE A 65 4.15 -4.56 -9.38
C ILE A 65 5.34 -3.69 -9.81
N GLN A 66 5.54 -3.57 -11.12
CA GLN A 66 6.53 -2.67 -11.72
C GLN A 66 5.90 -1.54 -12.53
N TYR A 67 4.63 -1.71 -12.91
CA TYR A 67 3.85 -0.75 -13.68
C TYR A 67 2.48 -0.63 -13.05
N CYS A 68 1.91 0.57 -13.05
CA CYS A 68 0.53 0.78 -12.67
C CYS A 68 -0.39 0.13 -13.73
N PRO A 69 -1.26 -0.83 -13.37
CA PRO A 69 -2.11 -1.51 -14.34
C PRO A 69 -3.22 -0.62 -14.91
N TYR A 70 -3.40 0.59 -14.39
CA TYR A 70 -4.47 1.51 -14.78
C TYR A 70 -4.01 2.63 -15.73
N CYS A 71 -2.90 3.32 -15.42
CA CYS A 71 -2.33 4.35 -16.32
C CYS A 71 -1.20 3.81 -17.22
N GLY A 72 -0.60 2.67 -16.89
CA GLY A 72 0.55 2.11 -17.60
C GLY A 72 1.90 2.71 -17.18
N ASP A 73 1.92 3.65 -16.24
CA ASP A 73 3.17 4.28 -15.78
C ASP A 73 4.10 3.26 -15.14
N LYS A 74 5.38 3.37 -15.45
CA LYS A 74 6.44 2.61 -14.80
C LYS A 74 6.68 3.18 -13.41
N LEU A 75 6.64 2.31 -12.41
CA LEU A 75 6.82 2.68 -11.01
C LEU A 75 8.29 2.56 -10.64
N GLU A 76 9.05 3.63 -10.90
CA GLU A 76 10.48 3.70 -10.58
C GLU A 76 10.71 4.57 -9.35
N ARG A 77 11.41 4.02 -8.36
CA ARG A 77 11.97 4.82 -7.28
C ARG A 77 13.31 4.25 -6.87
N GLU A 78 14.35 5.03 -7.10
CA GLU A 78 15.67 4.79 -6.57
C GLU A 78 15.73 5.29 -5.12
N LEU A 79 16.54 4.63 -4.30
CA LEU A 79 16.95 5.21 -3.03
C LEU A 79 17.70 6.51 -3.34
N THR A 80 17.09 7.67 -3.09
CA THR A 80 17.86 8.90 -2.97
C THR A 80 18.85 8.67 -1.83
N GLN A 81 20.14 8.62 -2.15
CA GLN A 81 21.24 8.46 -1.19
C GLN A 81 21.25 9.64 -0.21
N GLN A 82 20.38 9.65 0.80
CA GLN A 82 20.38 10.59 1.92
C GLN A 82 19.32 10.19 2.97
N LYS A 83 19.49 9.03 3.60
CA LYS A 83 19.04 8.88 5.00
C LYS A 83 20.29 8.81 5.86
N GLN A 84 20.66 9.94 6.46
CA GLN A 84 21.63 9.93 7.55
C GLN A 84 21.12 8.94 8.62
N PRO A 85 21.98 8.07 9.17
CA PRO A 85 21.57 7.18 10.25
C PRO A 85 21.15 8.03 11.45
N TYR A 86 19.88 7.96 11.83
CA TYR A 86 19.39 8.59 13.06
C TYR A 86 19.74 7.69 14.25
N TYR A 87 20.37 8.26 15.26
CA TYR A 87 20.65 7.60 16.53
C TYR A 87 19.74 8.17 17.61
N TYR A 88 19.07 7.30 18.37
CA TYR A 88 18.34 7.67 19.58
C TYR A 88 19.22 7.38 20.80
N HIS A 89 19.58 8.41 21.55
CA HIS A 89 20.14 8.25 22.88
C HIS A 89 18.99 8.22 23.88
N PHE A 90 18.82 7.10 24.58
CA PHE A 90 17.84 6.99 25.66
C PHE A 90 18.56 7.23 26.99
N ASP A 91 18.34 8.40 27.58
CA ASP A 91 18.73 8.66 28.97
C ASP A 91 17.66 8.07 29.90
N ALA A 92 18.06 7.08 30.71
CA ALA A 92 17.22 6.55 31.78
C ALA A 92 17.22 7.53 32.96
N CYS A 93 16.04 7.97 33.39
CA CYS A 93 15.83 8.65 34.69
C CYS A 93 15.62 7.62 35.80
#